data_AF-A0A0Q4KK20-F1
#
_entry.id   AF-A0A0Q4KK20-F1
#
_cell.length_a   1.000
_cell.length_b   1.000
_cell.length_c   1.000
_cell.angle_alpha   90.00
_cell.angle_beta   90.00
_cell.angle_gamma   90.00
#
_symmetry.space_group_name_H-M   'P 1'
#
loop_
_entity.id
_entity.type
_entity.pdbx_description
1 polymer ?
#
loop_
_entity_poly.entity_id
_entity_poly.type
_entity_poly.pdbx_seq_one_letter_code
_entity_poly.pdbx_strand_id
1 'polypeptide(L)'
;MTDKPAFAIDLASLKSRQKDVPQSRIAEADTVAERHGFIAREPGRRPGRRPSPRTGQVHAKVYPDVSADIADEAARRGVTQGVLIEEAWKLYRAANPAE
;
A
#
# COMPACT_ATOMS: atom_id res chain seq x y z
N MET A 1 67.25 -4.57 36.50
CA MET A 1 65.93 -5.20 36.70
C MET A 1 64.90 -4.08 36.58
N THR A 2 64.18 -4.04 35.46
CA THR A 2 63.23 -2.95 35.20
C THR A 2 61.86 -3.41 35.67
N ASP A 3 61.43 -2.81 36.76
CA ASP A 3 60.19 -3.11 37.48
C ASP A 3 58.99 -2.78 36.57
N LYS A 4 58.29 -3.81 36.09
CA LYS A 4 57.12 -3.65 35.22
C LYS A 4 55.89 -3.64 36.13
N PRO A 5 55.08 -2.57 36.13
CA PRO A 5 53.93 -2.48 37.04
C PRO A 5 52.93 -3.61 36.76
N ALA A 6 52.40 -4.21 37.84
CA ALA A 6 51.56 -5.41 37.80
C ALA A 6 50.28 -5.27 36.94
N PHE A 7 49.84 -4.05 36.64
CA PHE A 7 48.72 -3.76 35.75
C PHE A 7 49.05 -2.58 34.84
N ALA A 8 49.49 -2.88 33.62
CA ALA A 8 49.64 -1.91 32.54
C ALA A 8 48.63 -2.24 31.45
N ILE A 9 47.66 -1.36 31.22
CA ILE A 9 46.63 -1.52 30.17
C ILE A 9 47.14 -0.83 28.90
N ASP A 10 47.28 -1.59 27.82
CA ASP A 10 47.63 -1.04 26.51
C ASP A 10 46.39 -0.45 25.84
N LEU A 11 46.31 0.88 25.84
CA LEU A 11 45.23 1.63 25.20
C LEU A 11 45.47 1.85 23.70
N ALA A 12 46.69 1.62 23.19
CA ALA A 12 47.03 1.89 21.80
C ALA A 12 46.45 0.83 20.85
N SER A 13 46.28 -0.40 21.32
CA SER A 13 45.67 -1.51 20.57
C SER A 13 44.13 -1.49 20.58
N LEU A 14 43.50 -0.64 21.40
CA LEU A 14 42.04 -0.52 21.49
C LEU A 14 41.42 0.38 20.41
N LYS A 15 42.17 0.77 19.37
CA LYS A 15 41.64 1.58 18.26
C LYS A 15 40.62 0.77 17.46
N SER A 16 39.45 1.36 17.19
CA SER A 16 38.42 0.73 16.37
C SER A 16 38.95 0.47 14.97
N ARG A 17 39.03 -0.80 14.57
CA ARG A 17 39.30 -1.20 13.19
C ARG A 17 37.98 -1.59 12.54
N GLN A 18 37.67 -1.05 11.36
CA GLN A 18 36.56 -1.54 10.56
C GLN A 18 36.85 -2.98 10.18
N LYS A 19 35.99 -3.90 10.62
CA LYS A 19 36.11 -5.32 10.25
C LYS A 19 35.69 -5.45 8.79
N ASP A 20 36.53 -6.11 8.00
CA ASP A 20 36.18 -6.48 6.64
C ASP A 20 35.18 -7.64 6.73
N VAL A 21 33.90 -7.34 6.54
CA VAL A 21 32.82 -8.33 6.63
C VAL A 21 32.38 -8.66 5.21
N PRO A 22 32.84 -9.80 4.65
CA PRO A 22 32.40 -10.21 3.33
C PRO A 22 30.92 -10.55 3.35
N GLN A 23 30.23 -10.33 2.24
CA GLN A 23 28.79 -10.58 2.09
C GLN A 23 28.41 -12.04 2.42
N SER A 24 29.33 -12.99 2.20
CA SER A 24 29.15 -14.40 2.59
C SER A 24 28.98 -14.61 4.09
N ARG A 25 29.68 -13.85 4.94
CA ARG A 25 29.51 -13.92 6.40
C ARG A 25 28.20 -13.32 6.88
N ILE A 26 27.68 -12.33 6.16
CA ILE A 26 26.38 -11.72 6.48
C ILE A 26 25.28 -12.75 6.19
N ALA A 27 25.32 -13.38 5.02
CA ALA A 27 24.37 -14.44 4.66
C ALA A 27 24.43 -15.63 5.64
N GLU A 28 25.62 -16.06 6.06
CA GLU A 28 25.76 -17.11 7.07
C GLU A 28 25.12 -16.70 8.41
N ALA A 29 25.38 -15.48 8.88
CA ALA A 29 24.78 -14.93 10.09
C ALA A 29 23.24 -14.88 10.01
N ASP A 30 22.69 -14.48 8.86
CA ASP A 30 21.24 -14.44 8.62
C ASP A 30 20.63 -15.85 8.68
N THR A 31 21.28 -16.85 8.06
CA THR A 31 20.76 -18.24 8.10
C THR A 31 20.79 -18.84 9.51
N VAL A 32 21.81 -18.52 10.30
CA VAL A 32 21.91 -18.93 11.70
C VAL A 32 20.85 -18.22 12.53
N ALA A 33 20.65 -16.92 12.31
CA ALA A 33 19.63 -16.12 12.97
C ALA A 33 18.23 -16.68 12.71
N GLU A 34 17.90 -17.01 11.45
CA GLU A 34 16.63 -17.65 11.08
C GLU A 34 16.43 -19.00 11.78
N ARG A 35 17.45 -19.87 11.80
CA ARG A 35 17.39 -21.18 12.50
C ARG A 35 17.13 -21.03 14.00
N HIS A 36 17.63 -19.96 14.61
CA HIS A 36 17.42 -19.64 16.02
C HIS A 36 16.16 -18.80 16.27
N GLY A 37 15.34 -18.55 15.25
CA GLY A 37 14.07 -17.83 15.37
C GLY A 37 14.22 -16.31 15.48
N PHE A 38 15.41 -15.76 15.18
CA PHE A 38 15.62 -14.33 15.02
C PHE A 38 15.12 -13.87 13.64
N ILE A 39 13.82 -14.00 13.41
CA ILE A 39 13.16 -13.49 12.20
C ILE A 39 12.95 -11.99 12.36
N ALA A 40 13.21 -11.21 11.31
CA ALA A 40 12.92 -9.79 11.28
C ALA A 40 11.44 -9.53 11.60
N ARG A 41 11.18 -8.87 12.74
CA ARG A 41 9.83 -8.49 13.19
C ARG A 41 9.33 -7.21 12.54
N GLU A 42 10.04 -6.69 11.54
CA GLU A 42 9.58 -5.52 10.81
C GLU A 42 8.20 -5.83 10.23
N PRO A 43 7.20 -4.97 10.44
CA PRO A 43 5.90 -5.17 9.84
C PRO A 43 6.10 -5.09 8.33
N GLY A 44 6.11 -6.24 7.66
CA GLY A 44 6.02 -6.32 6.21
C GLY A 44 4.88 -5.39 5.78
N ARG A 45 5.15 -4.51 4.80
CA ARG A 45 4.20 -3.48 4.35
C ARG A 45 2.80 -4.09 4.32
N ARG A 46 1.88 -3.54 5.13
CA ARG A 46 0.47 -3.96 5.09
C ARG A 46 0.06 -3.95 3.62
N PRO A 47 -0.36 -5.08 3.04
CA PRO A 47 -0.80 -5.09 1.66
C PRO A 47 -1.89 -4.03 1.56
N GLY A 48 -1.61 -2.97 0.79
CA GLY A 48 -2.58 -1.90 0.58
C GLY A 48 -3.87 -2.49 0.02
N ARG A 49 -4.96 -1.72 0.10
CA ARG A 49 -6.19 -2.08 -0.58
C ARG A 49 -5.87 -2.36 -2.05
N ARG A 50 -6.26 -3.53 -2.56
CA ARG A 50 -6.14 -3.83 -4.00
C ARG A 50 -6.77 -2.67 -4.79
N PRO A 51 -6.14 -2.16 -5.86
CA PRO A 51 -6.74 -1.11 -6.67
C PRO A 51 -8.14 -1.54 -7.10
N SER A 52 -9.12 -0.66 -6.91
CA SER A 52 -10.50 -0.93 -7.33
C SER A 52 -10.49 -1.25 -8.82
N PRO A 53 -11.20 -2.29 -9.29
CA PRO A 53 -11.36 -2.50 -10.71
C PRO A 53 -11.90 -1.22 -11.34
N ARG A 54 -11.37 -0.80 -12.50
CA ARG A 54 -11.84 0.40 -13.22
C ARG A 54 -13.21 0.10 -13.83
N THR A 55 -14.23 0.03 -12.97
CA THR A 55 -15.62 -0.35 -13.24
C THR A 55 -16.39 0.70 -14.04
N GLY A 56 -15.71 1.66 -14.66
CA GLY A 56 -16.37 2.81 -15.29
C GLY A 56 -17.11 3.72 -14.30
N GLN A 57 -16.89 3.55 -12.99
CA GLN A 57 -17.46 4.43 -11.97
C GLN A 57 -16.94 5.86 -12.19
N VAL A 58 -17.85 6.73 -12.58
CA VAL A 58 -17.57 8.14 -12.82
C VAL A 58 -17.90 8.93 -11.55
N HIS A 59 -16.99 9.79 -11.09
CA HIS A 59 -17.28 10.66 -9.95
C HIS A 59 -18.46 11.59 -10.28
N ALA A 60 -19.33 11.88 -9.32
CA ALA A 60 -20.50 12.76 -9.53
C ALA A 60 -20.13 14.14 -10.13
N LYS A 61 -18.89 14.59 -9.90
CA LYS A 61 -18.31 15.83 -10.49
C LYS A 61 -18.14 15.79 -12.01
N VAL A 62 -18.17 14.64 -12.66
CA VAL A 62 -17.94 14.55 -14.10
C VAL A 62 -19.17 14.98 -14.90
N TYR A 63 -20.37 14.85 -14.33
CA TYR A 63 -21.61 15.33 -14.95
C TYR A 63 -22.49 16.07 -13.92
N PRO A 64 -22.03 17.24 -13.43
CA PRO A 64 -22.72 17.96 -12.36
C PRO A 64 -24.11 18.42 -12.79
N ASP A 65 -24.25 18.88 -14.05
CA ASP A 65 -25.50 19.42 -14.57
C ASP A 65 -26.55 18.31 -14.77
N VAL A 66 -26.12 17.12 -15.23
CA VAL A 66 -27.01 15.97 -15.45
C VAL A 66 -27.69 15.52 -14.16
N SER A 67 -26.97 15.56 -13.04
CA SER A 67 -27.56 15.21 -11.75
C SER A 67 -28.61 16.22 -11.30
N ALA A 68 -28.41 17.51 -11.60
CA ALA A 68 -29.38 18.56 -11.29
C ALA A 68 -30.63 18.39 -12.16
N ASP A 69 -30.46 18.18 -13.46
CA ASP A 69 -31.55 17.97 -14.41
C ASP A 69 -32.43 16.77 -14.04
N ILE A 70 -31.81 15.65 -13.62
CA ILE A 70 -32.54 14.45 -13.15
C ILE A 70 -33.33 14.76 -11.86
N ALA A 71 -32.75 15.54 -10.95
CA ALA A 71 -33.41 15.90 -9.70
C ALA A 71 -34.62 16.82 -9.95
N ASP A 72 -34.47 17.82 -10.80
CA ASP A 72 -35.53 18.78 -11.16
C ASP A 72 -36.67 18.07 -11.89
N GLU A 73 -36.36 17.16 -12.81
CA GLU A 73 -37.36 16.38 -13.53
C GLU A 73 -38.11 15.41 -12.61
N ALA A 74 -37.39 14.78 -11.66
CA ALA A 74 -38.01 13.90 -10.67
C ALA A 74 -39.00 14.69 -9.79
N ALA A 75 -38.59 15.89 -9.34
CA ALA A 75 -39.43 16.80 -8.57
C ALA A 75 -40.65 17.26 -9.38
N ARG A 76 -40.46 17.65 -10.66
CA ARG A 76 -41.55 18.08 -11.56
C ARG A 76 -42.59 16.98 -11.77
N ARG A 77 -42.16 15.71 -11.84
CA ARG A 77 -43.04 14.54 -12.01
C ARG A 77 -43.59 13.97 -10.70
N GLY A 78 -43.08 14.39 -9.55
CA GLY A 78 -43.45 13.82 -8.25
C GLY A 78 -42.98 12.38 -8.06
N VAL A 79 -41.85 12.00 -8.68
CA VAL A 79 -41.28 10.64 -8.60
C VAL A 79 -39.86 10.68 -8.00
N THR A 80 -39.28 9.51 -7.73
CA THR A 80 -37.87 9.43 -7.31
C THR A 80 -36.94 9.43 -8.52
N GLN A 81 -35.70 9.91 -8.35
CA GLN A 81 -34.68 9.90 -9.41
C GLN A 81 -34.45 8.49 -10.01
N GLY A 82 -34.65 7.44 -9.21
CA GLY A 82 -34.52 6.05 -9.66
C GLY A 82 -35.50 5.68 -10.78
N VAL A 83 -36.71 6.26 -10.80
CA VAL A 83 -37.69 6.02 -11.88
C VAL A 83 -37.18 6.52 -13.22
N LEU A 84 -36.59 7.72 -13.24
CA LEU A 84 -35.98 8.28 -14.46
C LEU A 84 -34.81 7.44 -14.96
N ILE A 85 -34.01 6.89 -14.04
CA ILE A 85 -32.88 6.00 -14.40
C ILE A 85 -33.42 4.70 -15.02
N GLU A 86 -34.49 4.12 -14.50
CA GLU A 86 -35.10 2.92 -15.11
C GLU A 86 -35.72 3.19 -16.48
N GLU A 87 -36.41 4.33 -16.65
CA GLU A 87 -36.93 4.77 -17.95
C GLU A 87 -35.80 4.96 -18.97
N ALA A 88 -34.72 5.65 -18.56
CA ALA A 88 -33.53 5.84 -19.39
C ALA A 88 -32.88 4.50 -19.77
N TRP A 89 -32.82 3.53 -18.84
CA TRP A 89 -32.29 2.20 -19.12
C TRP A 89 -33.14 1.43 -20.15
N LYS A 90 -34.47 1.53 -20.07
CA LYS A 90 -35.37 0.94 -21.08
C LYS A 90 -35.14 1.55 -22.46
N LEU A 91 -35.01 2.87 -22.55
CA LEU A 91 -34.69 3.57 -23.80
C LEU A 91 -33.32 3.14 -24.35
N TYR A 92 -32.31 3.07 -23.48
CA TYR A 92 -30.97 2.61 -23.85
C TYR A 92 -31.00 1.20 -24.44
N ARG A 93 -31.72 0.26 -23.79
CA ARG A 93 -31.89 -1.11 -24.30
C ARG A 93 -32.65 -1.19 -25.61
N ALA A 94 -33.64 -0.33 -25.82
CA ALA A 94 -34.36 -0.27 -27.08
C ALA A 94 -33.47 0.24 -28.23
N ALA A 95 -32.57 1.18 -27.93
CA ALA A 95 -31.58 1.69 -28.88
C ALA A 95 -30.39 0.74 -29.11
N ASN A 96 -30.09 -0.14 -28.14
CA ASN A 96 -28.99 -1.10 -28.17
C ASN A 96 -29.53 -2.52 -27.93
N PRO A 97 -30.24 -3.12 -28.91
CA PRO A 97 -30.64 -4.51 -28.81
C PRO A 97 -29.41 -5.39 -28.65
N ALA A 98 -29.48 -6.37 -27.75
CA ALA A 98 -28.43 -7.37 -27.62
C ALA A 98 -28.39 -8.22 -28.91
N GLU A 99 -27.19 -8.41 -29.47
CA GLU A 99 -26.93 -9.40 -30.54
C GLU A 99 -27.29 -10.82 -30.10
#